data_AF-A0A8F6HA49-F1
#
_entry.id   AF-A0A8F6HA49-F1
#
_cell.length_a   1.000
_cell.length_b   1.000
_cell.length_c   1.000
_cell.angle_alpha   90.00
_cell.angle_beta   90.00
_cell.angle_gamma   90.00
#
_symmetry.space_group_name_H-M   'P 1'
#
loop_
_entity.id
_entity.type
_entity.pdbx_description
1 polymer ?
#
loop_
_entity_poly.entity_id
_entity_poly.type
_entity_poly.pdbx_seq_one_letter_code
_entity_poly.pdbx_strand_id
1 'polypeptide(L)'
;MSSTIFFFIFILFLAFALLSLNLLLAPHSPYNEKDSSFECGFSSFLYQNRSQFSISFFLFALLFLIFDLEIVLIYPYVVSAYNNSIYGLVVVLIFLAILTAGFVYEIGRGALKIHSRQSNNLNNISIVPIASLSRTSSLPKGLTKLNLTQRRSYSTNSYKPEKVYTNADIDKVVIYSENKNKSGIY
;
A
#
# COMPACT_ATOMS: atom_id res chain seq x y z
N MET A 1 33.31 -34.08 17.66
CA MET A 1 32.42 -33.04 17.12
C MET A 1 33.27 -31.80 16.88
N SER A 2 33.34 -31.27 15.67
CA SER A 2 34.09 -30.02 15.43
C SER A 2 33.44 -28.88 16.21
N SER A 3 34.26 -27.93 16.70
CA SER A 3 33.79 -26.76 17.46
C SER A 3 32.66 -26.00 16.72
N THR A 4 32.73 -25.94 15.39
CA THR A 4 31.70 -25.32 14.53
C THR A 4 30.34 -26.00 14.61
N ILE A 5 30.29 -27.34 14.59
CA ILE A 5 29.04 -28.10 14.70
C ILE A 5 28.40 -27.86 16.06
N PHE A 6 29.22 -27.78 17.11
CA PHE A 6 28.74 -27.46 18.45
C PHE A 6 28.06 -26.09 18.51
N PHE A 7 28.65 -25.05 17.90
CA PHE A 7 28.03 -23.72 17.87
C PHE A 7 26.69 -23.68 17.13
N PHE A 8 26.57 -24.35 15.98
CA PHE A 8 25.28 -24.40 15.25
C PHE A 8 24.16 -25.06 16.07
N ILE A 9 24.47 -26.18 16.73
CA ILE A 9 23.49 -26.88 17.59
C ILE A 9 23.14 -26.01 18.80
N PHE A 10 24.13 -25.35 19.40
CA PHE A 10 23.93 -24.48 20.56
C PHE A 10 23.01 -23.29 20.24
N ILE A 11 23.17 -22.64 19.09
CA ILE A 11 22.33 -21.50 18.69
C ILE A 11 20.87 -21.94 18.51
N LEU A 12 20.63 -23.06 17.83
CA LEU A 12 19.29 -23.62 17.65
C LEU A 12 18.65 -23.97 19.01
N PHE A 13 19.42 -24.64 19.88
CA PHE A 13 18.98 -25.00 21.21
C PHE A 13 18.62 -23.77 22.05
N LEU A 14 19.46 -22.74 22.04
CA LEU A 14 19.24 -21.51 22.79
C LEU A 14 17.97 -20.79 22.34
N ALA A 15 17.73 -20.70 21.03
CA ALA A 15 16.50 -20.12 20.48
C ALA A 15 15.25 -20.87 20.96
N PHE A 16 15.29 -22.21 20.92
CA PHE A 16 14.17 -23.03 21.38
C PHE A 16 13.98 -22.98 22.90
N ALA A 17 15.07 -22.92 23.67
CA ALA A 17 15.04 -22.80 25.12
C ALA A 17 14.41 -21.47 25.57
N LEU A 18 14.79 -20.35 24.93
CA LEU A 18 14.20 -19.04 25.23
C LEU A 18 12.72 -18.97 24.84
N LEU A 19 12.34 -19.54 23.69
CA LEU A 19 10.93 -19.65 23.28
C LEU A 19 10.11 -20.49 24.26
N SER A 20 10.65 -21.64 24.67
CA SER A 20 10.00 -22.52 25.65
C SER A 20 9.86 -21.82 27.00
N LEU A 21 10.91 -21.15 27.47
CA LEU A 21 10.87 -20.40 28.72
C LEU A 21 9.81 -19.28 28.66
N ASN A 22 9.71 -18.56 27.55
CA ASN A 22 8.65 -17.56 27.36
C ASN A 22 7.26 -18.20 27.44
N LEU A 23 7.03 -19.33 26.77
CA LEU A 23 5.74 -19.99 26.76
C LEU A 23 5.34 -20.55 28.15
N LEU A 24 6.31 -21.00 28.95
CA LEU A 24 6.07 -21.51 30.31
C LEU A 24 5.87 -20.40 31.35
N LEU A 25 6.62 -19.28 31.25
CA LEU A 25 6.58 -18.21 32.26
C LEU A 25 5.61 -17.08 31.91
N ALA A 26 5.26 -16.87 30.64
CA ALA A 26 4.41 -15.77 30.24
C ALA A 26 2.94 -16.01 30.66
N PRO A 27 2.26 -14.99 31.21
CA PRO A 27 0.84 -15.10 31.53
C PRO A 27 0.02 -15.21 30.23
N HIS A 28 -0.64 -16.35 30.05
CA HIS A 28 -1.50 -16.60 28.90
C HIS A 28 -2.96 -16.29 29.24
N SER A 29 -3.44 -15.11 28.82
CA SER A 29 -4.85 -14.71 28.89
C SER A 29 -5.36 -14.40 27.47
N PRO A 30 -6.01 -15.38 26.81
CA PRO A 30 -6.66 -15.18 25.51
C PRO A 30 -8.05 -14.57 25.71
N TYR A 31 -8.37 -13.58 24.91
CA TYR A 31 -9.69 -12.94 24.88
C TYR A 31 -10.03 -12.58 23.44
N ASN A 32 -11.32 -12.65 23.08
CA ASN A 32 -11.75 -12.58 21.68
C ASN A 32 -11.26 -11.33 20.94
N GLU A 33 -11.22 -10.17 21.61
CA GLU A 33 -10.69 -8.94 20.98
C GLU A 33 -9.15 -8.90 20.87
N LYS A 34 -8.41 -9.65 21.71
CA LYS A 34 -6.94 -9.82 21.59
C LYS A 34 -6.56 -10.65 20.38
N ASP A 35 -7.38 -11.68 20.13
CA ASP A 35 -7.11 -12.71 19.14
C ASP A 35 -7.59 -12.26 17.74
N SER A 36 -8.38 -11.18 17.68
CA SER A 36 -8.76 -10.50 16.44
C SER A 36 -7.71 -9.49 15.97
N SER A 37 -7.61 -9.26 14.66
CA SER A 37 -6.72 -8.23 14.10
C SER A 37 -7.20 -6.83 14.49
N PHE A 38 -6.26 -5.96 14.86
CA PHE A 38 -6.59 -4.57 15.19
C PHE A 38 -7.10 -3.82 13.95
N GLU A 39 -8.38 -3.46 13.97
CA GLU A 39 -9.00 -2.66 12.92
C GLU A 39 -9.65 -1.41 13.51
N CYS A 40 -9.58 -0.30 12.78
CA CYS A 40 -10.23 0.95 13.17
C CYS A 40 -11.76 0.82 13.02
N GLY A 41 -12.41 0.13 13.95
CA GLY A 41 -13.87 0.16 14.17
C GLY A 41 -14.75 -0.53 13.13
N PHE A 42 -14.19 -1.12 12.07
CA PHE A 42 -14.93 -1.86 11.04
C PHE A 42 -14.39 -3.27 10.93
N SER A 43 -15.28 -4.26 10.79
CA SER A 43 -14.90 -5.66 10.60
C SER A 43 -14.33 -5.89 9.20
N SER A 44 -13.23 -6.64 9.13
CA SER A 44 -12.60 -7.05 7.87
C SER A 44 -13.66 -7.66 6.95
N PHE A 45 -13.84 -7.07 5.77
CA PHE A 45 -14.66 -7.70 4.74
C PHE A 45 -13.97 -9.01 4.32
N LEU A 46 -14.49 -10.14 4.80
CA LEU A 46 -14.00 -11.50 4.51
C LEU A 46 -13.89 -11.82 3.01
N TYR A 47 -14.51 -10.99 2.16
CA TYR A 47 -14.62 -11.22 0.73
C TYR A 47 -13.49 -10.62 -0.12
N GLN A 48 -12.63 -9.74 0.41
CA GLN A 48 -11.54 -9.11 -0.37
C GLN A 48 -10.21 -9.03 0.38
N ASN A 49 -9.55 -10.17 0.58
CA ASN A 49 -8.19 -10.25 1.16
C ASN A 49 -7.05 -10.02 0.14
N ARG A 50 -7.39 -9.62 -1.10
CA ARG A 50 -6.39 -9.34 -2.14
C ARG A 50 -6.25 -7.83 -2.29
N SER A 51 -5.14 -7.30 -1.78
CA SER A 51 -4.73 -5.93 -2.04
C SER A 51 -4.20 -5.80 -3.48
N GLN A 52 -4.53 -4.70 -4.14
CA GLN A 52 -3.98 -4.34 -5.43
C GLN A 52 -2.52 -3.91 -5.24
N PHE A 53 -1.59 -4.73 -5.70
CA PHE A 53 -0.16 -4.41 -5.68
C PHE A 53 0.31 -3.98 -7.07
N SER A 54 1.20 -3.00 -7.12
CA SER A 54 1.85 -2.58 -8.37
C SER A 54 2.84 -3.63 -8.86
N ILE A 55 2.86 -3.87 -10.17
CA ILE A 55 3.77 -4.83 -10.82
C ILE A 55 5.26 -4.52 -10.55
N SER A 56 5.61 -3.28 -10.24
CA SER A 56 6.99 -2.84 -9.97
C SER A 56 7.66 -3.63 -8.83
N PHE A 57 6.91 -4.11 -7.83
CA PHE A 57 7.47 -4.94 -6.75
C PHE A 57 7.87 -6.34 -7.25
N PHE A 58 7.12 -6.89 -8.19
CA PHE A 58 7.46 -8.17 -8.83
C PHE A 58 8.71 -8.03 -9.71
N LEU A 59 8.81 -6.94 -10.48
CA LEU A 59 9.97 -6.67 -11.32
C LEU A 59 11.25 -6.50 -10.50
N PHE A 60 11.18 -5.88 -9.32
CA PHE A 60 12.31 -5.81 -8.41
C PHE A 60 12.78 -7.19 -7.94
N ALA A 61 11.85 -8.09 -7.60
CA ALA A 61 12.18 -9.46 -7.19
C ALA A 61 12.82 -10.28 -8.33
N LEU A 62 12.31 -10.15 -9.55
CA LEU A 62 12.87 -10.82 -10.73
C LEU A 62 14.29 -10.29 -11.04
N LEU A 63 14.49 -8.99 -10.90
CA LEU A 63 15.79 -8.35 -11.10
C LEU A 63 16.80 -8.82 -10.05
N PHE A 64 16.40 -8.88 -8.78
CA PHE A 64 17.24 -9.40 -7.71
C PHE A 64 17.66 -10.85 -7.99
N LEU A 65 16.74 -11.68 -8.48
CA LEU A 65 17.03 -13.07 -8.85
C LEU A 65 18.10 -13.17 -9.95
N ILE A 66 18.02 -12.35 -10.99
CA ILE A 66 18.99 -12.40 -12.09
C ILE A 66 20.38 -11.91 -11.64
N PHE A 67 20.43 -10.87 -10.81
CA PHE A 67 21.68 -10.34 -10.26
C PHE A 67 22.29 -11.30 -9.22
N ASP A 68 21.50 -12.00 -8.43
CA ASP A 68 22.02 -13.05 -7.52
C ASP A 68 22.64 -14.21 -8.32
N LEU A 69 21.98 -14.61 -9.42
CA LEU A 69 22.47 -15.64 -10.34
C LEU A 69 23.80 -15.22 -11.01
N GLU A 70 23.96 -13.94 -11.37
CA GLU A 70 25.19 -13.46 -12.02
C GLU A 70 26.43 -13.65 -11.12
N ILE A 71 26.29 -13.41 -9.82
CA ILE A 71 27.38 -13.57 -8.84
C ILE A 71 27.75 -15.04 -8.68
N VAL A 72 26.74 -15.93 -8.65
CA VAL A 72 26.97 -17.38 -8.60
C VAL A 72 27.73 -17.87 -9.84
N LEU A 73 27.46 -17.31 -11.03
CA LEU A 73 28.19 -17.67 -12.25
C LEU A 73 29.62 -17.11 -12.29
N ILE A 74 29.88 -15.99 -11.62
CA ILE A 74 31.23 -15.43 -11.47
C ILE A 74 32.07 -16.23 -10.45
N TYR A 75 31.42 -16.82 -9.43
CA TYR A 75 32.09 -17.59 -8.37
C TYR A 75 33.10 -18.66 -8.85
N PRO A 76 32.77 -19.59 -9.77
CA PRO A 76 33.72 -20.61 -10.21
C PRO A 76 34.96 -20.02 -10.88
N TYR A 77 34.80 -18.92 -11.62
CA TYR A 77 35.94 -18.20 -12.20
C TYR A 77 36.82 -17.59 -11.10
N VAL A 78 36.23 -16.96 -10.08
CA VAL A 78 36.99 -16.38 -8.95
C VAL A 78 37.78 -17.45 -8.20
N VAL A 79 37.17 -18.62 -7.95
CA VAL A 79 37.84 -19.74 -7.25
C VAL A 79 39.00 -20.32 -8.06
N SER A 80 38.90 -20.33 -9.39
CA SER A 80 39.90 -20.90 -10.30
C SER A 80 40.69 -19.86 -11.09
N ALA A 81 40.72 -18.61 -10.62
CA ALA A 81 41.29 -17.47 -11.35
C ALA A 81 42.79 -17.66 -11.67
N TYR A 82 43.52 -18.37 -10.79
CA TYR A 82 44.94 -18.67 -10.98
C TYR A 82 45.19 -19.54 -12.23
N ASN A 83 44.28 -20.47 -12.55
CA ASN A 83 44.46 -21.42 -13.65
C ASN A 83 43.93 -20.88 -14.98
N ASN A 84 42.89 -20.03 -14.94
CA ASN A 84 42.17 -19.60 -16.15
C ASN A 84 42.79 -18.39 -16.87
N SER A 85 43.87 -17.82 -16.32
CA SER A 85 44.64 -16.72 -16.92
C SER A 85 43.74 -15.55 -17.40
N ILE A 86 44.23 -14.72 -18.32
CA ILE A 86 43.49 -13.56 -18.86
C ILE A 86 42.29 -13.98 -19.72
N TYR A 87 42.30 -15.21 -20.25
CA TYR A 87 41.23 -15.71 -21.11
C TYR A 87 39.90 -15.86 -20.35
N GLY A 88 39.94 -16.48 -19.16
CA GLY A 88 38.75 -16.58 -18.31
C GLY A 88 38.21 -15.22 -17.89
N LEU A 89 39.10 -14.25 -17.67
CA LEU A 89 38.72 -12.88 -17.34
C LEU A 89 37.90 -12.24 -18.45
N VAL A 90 38.33 -12.38 -19.70
CA VAL A 90 37.63 -11.81 -20.87
C VAL A 90 36.25 -12.44 -21.03
N VAL A 91 36.12 -13.76 -20.84
CA VAL A 91 34.83 -14.46 -20.93
C VAL A 91 33.86 -13.95 -19.86
N VAL A 92 34.32 -13.79 -18.61
CA VAL A 92 33.50 -13.28 -17.50
C VAL A 92 33.11 -11.81 -17.72
N LEU A 93 34.02 -10.99 -18.24
CA LEU A 93 33.70 -9.58 -18.57
C LEU A 93 32.64 -9.47 -19.67
N ILE A 94 32.73 -10.28 -20.72
CA ILE A 94 31.70 -10.30 -21.79
C ILE A 94 30.36 -10.76 -21.23
N PHE A 95 30.36 -11.79 -20.40
CA PHE A 95 29.16 -12.29 -19.74
C PHE A 95 28.49 -11.20 -18.86
N LEU A 96 29.27 -10.51 -18.04
CA LEU A 96 28.79 -9.42 -17.20
C LEU A 96 28.30 -8.22 -18.03
N ALA A 97 28.97 -7.90 -19.14
CA ALA A 97 28.54 -6.82 -20.03
C ALA A 97 27.15 -7.09 -20.65
N ILE A 98 26.87 -8.33 -21.03
CA ILE A 98 25.57 -8.72 -21.59
C ILE A 98 24.45 -8.66 -20.54
N LEU A 99 24.70 -9.16 -19.33
CA LEU A 99 23.70 -9.10 -18.25
C LEU A 99 23.43 -7.67 -17.77
N THR A 100 24.49 -6.87 -17.58
CA THR A 100 24.35 -5.47 -17.19
C THR A 100 23.64 -4.64 -18.27
N ALA A 101 23.84 -4.94 -19.55
CA ALA A 101 23.07 -4.31 -20.64
C ALA A 101 21.56 -4.60 -20.55
N GLY A 102 21.19 -5.85 -20.21
CA GLY A 102 19.79 -6.22 -19.95
C GLY A 102 19.19 -5.46 -18.76
N PHE A 103 19.95 -5.31 -17.67
CA PHE A 103 19.54 -4.52 -16.51
C PHE A 103 19.34 -3.03 -16.85
N VAL A 104 20.28 -2.44 -17.59
CA VAL A 104 20.19 -1.03 -18.04
C VAL A 104 18.95 -0.81 -18.93
N TYR A 105 18.62 -1.77 -19.79
CA TYR A 105 17.42 -1.71 -20.63
C TYR A 105 16.13 -1.63 -19.78
N GLU A 106 16.00 -2.46 -18.75
CA GLU A 106 14.82 -2.45 -17.86
C GLU A 106 14.69 -1.14 -17.06
N ILE A 107 15.79 -0.54 -16.64
CA ILE A 107 15.79 0.79 -16.03
C ILE A 107 15.29 1.85 -17.02
N GLY A 108 15.76 1.80 -18.28
CA GLY A 108 15.34 2.72 -19.33
C GLY A 108 13.85 2.65 -19.65
N ARG A 109 13.22 1.48 -19.50
CA ARG A 109 11.77 1.28 -19.65
C ARG A 109 10.94 1.88 -18.52
N GLY A 110 11.56 2.32 -17.43
CA GLY A 110 10.88 2.98 -16.32
C GLY A 110 9.97 2.06 -15.51
N ALA A 111 10.17 0.75 -15.62
CA ALA A 111 9.30 -0.25 -14.99
C ALA A 111 9.38 -0.27 -13.45
N LEU A 112 10.46 0.34 -12.91
CA LEU A 112 10.69 0.51 -11.47
C LEU A 112 10.09 1.80 -10.88
N LYS A 113 9.41 2.63 -11.68
CA LYS A 113 8.82 3.89 -11.18
C LYS A 113 7.58 3.59 -10.33
N ILE A 114 7.65 3.96 -9.05
CA ILE A 114 6.51 3.92 -8.14
C ILE A 114 5.67 5.19 -8.38
N HIS A 115 4.48 5.03 -8.96
CA HIS A 115 3.58 6.15 -9.22
C HIS A 115 2.67 6.42 -8.00
N SER A 116 2.74 7.63 -7.43
CA SER A 116 1.72 8.12 -6.51
C SER A 116 0.53 8.66 -7.31
N ARG A 117 -0.65 8.04 -7.20
CA ARG A 117 -1.88 8.55 -7.82
C ARG A 117 -2.44 9.77 -7.06
N GLN A 118 -1.69 10.87 -6.98
CA GLN A 118 -2.27 12.16 -6.62
C GLN A 118 -2.50 12.96 -7.91
N SER A 119 -3.78 13.15 -8.25
CA SER A 119 -4.21 13.89 -9.44
C SER A 119 -3.99 15.38 -9.23
N ASN A 120 -3.24 15.99 -10.15
CA ASN A 120 -2.98 17.41 -10.24
C ASN A 120 -4.26 18.12 -10.77
N ASN A 121 -5.23 18.37 -9.89
CA ASN A 121 -6.45 19.12 -10.18
C ASN A 121 -6.62 20.28 -9.19
N LEU A 122 -5.64 21.18 -9.17
CA LEU A 122 -5.70 22.45 -8.42
C LEU A 122 -5.80 23.66 -9.34
N ASN A 123 -5.84 23.46 -10.67
CA ASN A 123 -5.76 24.56 -11.64
C ASN A 123 -7.13 25.03 -12.14
N ASN A 124 -8.22 24.34 -11.76
CA ASN A 124 -9.59 24.66 -12.22
C ASN A 124 -10.56 25.06 -11.10
N ILE A 125 -10.07 25.36 -9.90
CA ILE A 125 -10.91 25.94 -8.84
C ILE A 125 -10.88 27.47 -9.04
N SER A 126 -11.66 27.95 -10.00
CA SER A 126 -12.04 29.36 -10.08
C SER A 126 -12.74 29.73 -8.77
N ILE A 127 -12.06 30.52 -7.94
CA ILE A 127 -12.56 31.10 -6.70
C ILE A 127 -13.87 31.84 -7.01
N VAL A 128 -15.01 31.31 -6.58
CA VAL A 128 -16.25 32.10 -6.48
C VAL A 128 -16.05 33.04 -5.29
N PRO A 129 -16.10 34.38 -5.48
CA PRO A 129 -15.84 35.30 -4.38
C PRO A 129 -16.99 35.25 -3.37
N ILE A 130 -16.66 34.99 -2.11
CA ILE A 130 -17.55 34.90 -0.93
C ILE A 130 -18.29 36.23 -0.64
N ALA A 131 -18.04 37.29 -1.43
CA ALA A 131 -18.60 38.62 -1.26
C ALA A 131 -20.13 38.71 -1.51
N SER A 132 -20.79 37.67 -2.06
CA SER A 132 -22.24 37.71 -2.33
C SER A 132 -23.14 37.26 -1.19
N LEU A 133 -22.62 36.87 -0.02
CA LEU A 133 -23.44 36.36 1.10
C LEU A 133 -23.80 37.39 2.19
N SER A 134 -23.41 38.66 2.06
CA SER A 134 -23.71 39.71 3.06
C SER A 134 -24.98 40.50 2.76
N ARG A 135 -26.08 39.80 2.49
CA ARG A 135 -27.43 40.39 2.46
C ARG A 135 -28.41 39.25 2.73
N THR A 136 -28.70 38.93 3.99
CA THR A 136 -29.95 39.33 4.63
C THR A 136 -29.78 39.56 6.13
N SER A 137 -30.11 40.77 6.53
CA SER A 137 -30.37 41.23 7.90
C SER A 137 -31.59 40.53 8.51
N SER A 138 -31.41 39.86 9.66
CA SER A 138 -32.27 39.88 10.86
C SER A 138 -32.10 38.59 11.68
N LEU A 139 -31.29 38.63 12.75
CA LEU A 139 -31.16 37.55 13.72
C LEU A 139 -31.88 38.00 15.01
N PRO A 140 -32.95 37.33 15.48
CA PRO A 140 -33.59 37.68 16.74
C PRO A 140 -32.67 37.32 17.93
N LYS A 141 -32.67 38.21 18.94
CA LYS A 141 -31.93 38.05 20.20
C LYS A 141 -32.47 36.84 20.96
N GLY A 142 -31.67 35.78 21.07
CA GLY A 142 -31.96 34.65 21.95
C GLY A 142 -31.55 33.29 21.41
N LEU A 143 -30.26 33.09 21.12
CA LEU A 143 -29.66 31.76 20.92
C LEU A 143 -28.22 31.78 21.48
N THR A 144 -28.10 32.03 22.78
CA THR A 144 -26.88 31.76 23.54
C THR A 144 -26.71 30.25 23.68
N LYS A 145 -26.07 29.63 22.69
CA LYS A 145 -25.26 28.39 22.70
C LYS A 145 -25.36 27.71 21.33
N LEU A 146 -24.48 28.06 20.42
CA LEU A 146 -24.07 27.15 19.36
C LEU A 146 -22.58 26.92 19.50
N ASN A 147 -22.32 25.73 20.05
CA ASN A 147 -21.05 25.11 20.30
C ASN A 147 -20.15 25.23 19.06
N LEU A 148 -18.95 25.79 19.25
CA LEU A 148 -17.82 25.61 18.33
C LEU A 148 -17.31 24.17 18.45
N THR A 149 -18.17 23.21 18.12
CA THR A 149 -17.77 21.81 17.99
C THR A 149 -17.59 21.50 16.53
N GLN A 150 -16.32 21.31 16.17
CA GLN A 150 -15.91 20.16 15.36
C GLN A 150 -16.07 20.34 13.84
N ARG A 151 -15.21 21.18 13.23
CA ARG A 151 -14.72 20.92 11.86
C ARG A 151 -13.39 20.18 11.92
N ARG A 152 -13.44 18.86 12.13
CA ARG A 152 -12.40 17.96 11.60
C ARG A 152 -12.97 17.34 10.33
N SER A 153 -12.49 17.82 9.19
CA SER A 153 -12.76 17.21 7.90
C SER A 153 -11.99 15.88 7.82
N TYR A 154 -12.70 14.76 7.88
CA TYR A 154 -12.15 13.45 7.52
C TYR A 154 -12.27 13.28 6.00
N SER A 155 -11.10 13.17 5.35
CA SER A 155 -10.97 12.70 3.98
C SER A 155 -11.22 11.19 3.96
N THR A 156 -12.40 10.76 3.52
CA THR A 156 -12.70 9.37 3.18
C THR A 156 -12.89 9.25 1.67
N ASN A 157 -11.79 9.00 0.95
CA ASN A 157 -11.89 8.55 -0.44
C ASN A 157 -12.05 7.02 -0.46
N SER A 158 -13.28 6.55 -0.24
CA SER A 158 -13.71 5.25 -0.74
C SER A 158 -14.07 5.40 -2.21
N TYR A 159 -13.20 4.90 -3.09
CA TYR A 159 -13.50 4.79 -4.52
C TYR A 159 -14.73 3.89 -4.74
N LYS A 160 -15.81 4.49 -5.24
CA LYS A 160 -16.96 3.80 -5.82
C LYS A 160 -17.10 4.34 -7.26
N PRO A 161 -17.21 3.49 -8.29
CA PRO A 161 -17.33 3.99 -9.66
C PRO A 161 -18.66 4.75 -9.81
N GLU A 162 -18.54 5.98 -10.30
CA GLU A 162 -19.63 6.90 -10.62
C GLU A 162 -20.48 6.28 -11.75
N LYS A 163 -21.71 5.86 -11.44
CA LYS A 163 -22.70 5.57 -12.49
C LYS A 163 -23.11 6.91 -13.09
N VAL A 164 -22.74 7.11 -14.35
CA VAL A 164 -23.18 8.25 -15.15
C VAL A 164 -24.69 8.13 -15.35
N TYR A 165 -25.46 8.89 -14.58
CA TYR A 165 -26.90 9.04 -14.82
C TYR A 165 -27.07 10.04 -15.95
N THR A 166 -27.69 9.59 -17.03
CA THR A 166 -28.07 10.49 -18.14
C THR A 166 -29.24 11.37 -17.69
N ASN A 167 -29.40 12.54 -18.31
CA ASN A 167 -30.41 13.55 -17.93
C ASN A 167 -31.85 13.00 -17.82
N ALA A 168 -32.17 11.88 -18.48
CA ALA A 168 -33.47 11.20 -18.39
C ALA A 168 -33.73 10.49 -17.04
N ASP A 169 -32.69 10.14 -16.27
CA ASP A 169 -32.86 9.50 -14.94
C ASP A 169 -33.12 10.53 -13.83
N ILE A 170 -32.67 11.77 -14.01
CA ILE A 170 -32.89 12.87 -13.05
C ILE A 170 -34.38 13.28 -13.06
N ASP A 171 -35.00 13.34 -14.25
CA ASP A 171 -36.43 13.67 -14.36
C ASP A 171 -37.32 12.63 -13.66
N LYS A 172 -36.96 11.35 -13.68
CA LYS A 172 -37.70 10.32 -12.92
C LYS A 172 -37.60 10.55 -11.42
N VAL A 173 -36.42 10.84 -10.89
CA VAL A 173 -36.20 11.06 -9.45
C VAL A 173 -36.96 12.29 -8.95
N VAL A 174 -37.05 13.36 -9.76
CA VAL A 174 -37.81 14.57 -9.43
C VAL A 174 -39.32 14.27 -9.35
N ILE A 175 -39.87 13.51 -10.31
CA ILE A 175 -41.30 13.13 -10.33
C ILE A 175 -41.68 12.26 -9.11
N TYR A 176 -40.80 11.38 -8.65
CA TYR A 176 -41.06 10.57 -7.44
C TYR A 176 -41.05 11.38 -6.15
N SER A 177 -40.28 12.47 -6.08
CA SER A 177 -40.22 13.35 -4.90
C SER A 177 -41.46 14.25 -4.78
N GLU A 178 -41.96 14.74 -5.91
CA GLU A 178 -43.11 15.64 -5.92
C GLU A 178 -44.43 14.93 -5.56
N ASN A 179 -44.57 13.64 -5.89
CA ASN A 179 -45.77 12.86 -5.59
C ASN A 179 -45.87 12.45 -4.11
N LYS A 180 -44.74 12.27 -3.41
CA LYS A 180 -44.73 11.92 -1.98
C LYS A 180 -45.17 13.07 -1.06
N ASN A 181 -45.11 14.32 -1.52
CA ASN A 181 -45.45 15.48 -0.68
C ASN A 181 -46.97 15.82 -0.71
N LYS A 182 -47.79 15.08 -1.47
CA LYS A 182 -49.24 15.31 -1.57
C LYS A 182 -50.13 14.22 -0.93
N SER A 183 -49.56 13.15 -0.36
CA SER A 183 -50.33 11.99 0.12
C SER A 183 -50.11 11.65 1.60
N GLY A 184 -50.07 12.66 2.47
CA GLY A 184 -49.80 12.48 3.90
C GLY A 184 -50.60 13.40 4.81
N ILE A 185 -51.91 13.54 4.54
CA ILE A 185 -52.91 13.99 5.51
C ILE A 185 -53.88 12.82 5.64
N TYR A 186 -53.83 12.08 6.76
CA TYR A 186 -54.89 11.41 7.53
C TYR A 186 -54.23 10.65 8.67
#